data_AF-A0AAD7X003-F1
#
_entry.id   AF-A0AAD7X003-F1
#
_cell.length_a   1.000
_cell.length_b   1.000
_cell.length_c   1.000
_cell.angle_alpha   90.00
_cell.angle_beta   90.00
_cell.angle_gamma   90.00
#
_symmetry.space_group_name_H-M   'P 1'
#
loop_
_entity.id
_entity.type
_entity.pdbx_description
1 polymer ?
#
loop_
_entity_poly.entity_id
_entity_poly.type
_entity_poly.pdbx_seq_one_letter_code
_entity_poly.pdbx_strand_id
1 'polypeptide(L)'
;MEKENNSIVEVKKILNIVHTFLLERNKSNNFMSLKVKGLLAQKRTDGLGKGCDQFCADVQGLYSACLEYLEKWMTPMEEFSSFMWMDLSETPDWNDVEACIKHLGEKGVPIDDAKCFDQVTNLKKFTERCNSDGEFNGLQAHQKWTKYFEKANSIACYSELLTIAQFFFSVPSHKC
;
A
#
# COMPACT_ATOMS: atom_id res chain seq x y z
N MET A 1 10.66 -7.23 -18.88
CA MET A 1 9.93 -7.82 -17.74
C MET A 1 10.34 -7.00 -16.54
N GLU A 2 9.55 -5.98 -16.19
CA GLU A 2 9.97 -4.96 -15.23
C GLU A 2 10.21 -5.61 -13.85
N LYS A 3 11.47 -5.56 -13.43
CA LYS A 3 11.96 -5.89 -12.08
C LYS A 3 11.55 -4.76 -11.14
N GLU A 4 10.29 -4.67 -10.77
CA GLU A 4 9.94 -3.80 -9.66
C GLU A 4 10.30 -4.54 -8.36
N ASN A 5 11.32 -4.04 -7.64
CA ASN A 5 11.75 -4.55 -6.33
C ASN A 5 10.77 -4.18 -5.19
N ASN A 6 9.50 -4.01 -5.53
CA ASN A 6 8.44 -3.61 -4.63
C ASN A 6 7.97 -4.82 -3.83
N SER A 7 7.87 -4.65 -2.52
CA SER A 7 7.18 -5.56 -1.61
C SER A 7 5.67 -5.51 -1.81
N ILE A 8 4.96 -6.52 -1.31
CA ILE A 8 3.50 -6.61 -1.47
C ILE A 8 2.75 -5.42 -0.85
N VAL A 9 3.25 -4.85 0.24
CA VAL A 9 2.65 -3.67 0.89
C VAL A 9 2.89 -2.39 0.10
N GLU A 10 4.02 -2.25 -0.59
CA GLU A 10 4.29 -1.11 -1.47
C GLU A 10 3.34 -1.14 -2.68
N VAL A 11 3.16 -2.32 -3.28
CA VAL A 11 2.14 -2.53 -4.33
C VAL A 11 0.75 -2.18 -3.81
N LYS A 12 0.37 -2.70 -2.64
CA LYS A 12 -0.91 -2.41 -2.01
C LYS A 12 -1.12 -0.90 -1.75
N LYS A 13 -0.09 -0.18 -1.28
CA LYS A 13 -0.16 1.28 -1.08
C LYS A 13 -0.41 2.02 -2.40
N ILE A 14 0.28 1.65 -3.47
CA ILE A 14 0.08 2.24 -4.80
C ILE A 14 -1.36 1.98 -5.28
N LEU A 15 -1.85 0.75 -5.17
CA LEU A 15 -3.22 0.39 -5.58
C LEU A 15 -4.27 1.15 -4.75
N ASN A 16 -4.07 1.29 -3.44
CA ASN A 16 -4.93 2.10 -2.57
C ASN A 16 -4.99 3.58 -3.00
N ILE A 17 -3.85 4.17 -3.39
CA ILE A 17 -3.80 5.55 -3.90
C ILE A 17 -4.60 5.66 -5.20
N VAL A 18 -4.40 4.73 -6.13
CA VAL A 18 -5.15 4.70 -7.40
C VAL A 18 -6.64 4.51 -7.16
N HIS A 19 -7.03 3.60 -6.26
CA HIS A 19 -8.43 3.36 -5.88
C HIS A 19 -9.08 4.62 -5.31
N THR A 20 -8.43 5.24 -4.32
CA THR A 20 -8.92 6.48 -3.68
C THR A 20 -9.11 7.59 -4.71
N PHE A 21 -8.14 7.77 -5.60
CA PHE A 21 -8.21 8.79 -6.64
C PHE A 21 -9.34 8.54 -7.65
N LEU A 22 -9.54 7.29 -8.08
CA LEU A 22 -10.66 6.92 -8.96
C LEU A 22 -12.00 7.11 -8.26
N LEU A 23 -12.09 6.76 -6.98
CA LEU A 23 -13.28 6.90 -6.16
C LEU A 23 -13.65 8.38 -5.96
N GLU A 24 -12.68 9.25 -5.71
CA GLU A 24 -12.90 10.70 -5.65
C GLU A 24 -13.38 11.27 -6.98
N ARG A 25 -12.80 10.81 -8.10
CA ARG A 25 -13.24 11.22 -9.44
C ARG A 25 -14.66 10.78 -9.75
N ASN A 26 -15.03 9.56 -9.35
CA ASN A 26 -16.39 9.04 -9.49
C ASN A 26 -17.38 9.86 -8.64
N LYS A 27 -17.06 10.07 -7.34
CA LYS A 27 -17.87 10.85 -6.39
C LYS A 27 -18.03 12.32 -6.79
N SER A 28 -17.04 12.91 -7.45
CA SER A 28 -17.06 14.29 -7.96
C SER A 28 -17.90 14.43 -9.25
N ASN A 29 -19.03 13.73 -9.29
CA ASN A 29 -20.01 13.76 -10.38
C ASN A 29 -19.43 13.25 -11.71
N ASN A 30 -18.70 12.13 -11.68
CA ASN A 30 -17.97 11.55 -12.81
C ASN A 30 -17.04 12.58 -13.45
N PHE A 31 -15.89 12.80 -12.81
CA PHE A 31 -14.95 13.86 -13.21
C PHE A 31 -14.79 13.90 -14.74
N MET A 32 -15.17 15.05 -15.28
CA MET A 32 -14.99 15.45 -16.67
C MET A 32 -14.37 16.85 -16.63
N SER A 33 -13.39 17.09 -17.51
CA SER A 33 -12.77 18.41 -17.60
C SER A 33 -13.80 19.48 -17.98
N LEU A 34 -13.56 20.74 -17.60
CA LEU A 34 -14.41 21.87 -17.96
C LEU A 34 -14.65 21.96 -19.47
N LYS A 35 -13.63 21.63 -20.26
CA LYS A 35 -13.74 21.56 -21.73
C LYS A 35 -14.79 20.55 -22.18
N VAL A 36 -14.78 19.34 -21.62
CA VAL A 36 -15.76 18.29 -21.95
C VAL A 36 -17.16 18.72 -21.51
N LYS A 37 -17.30 19.31 -20.32
CA LYS A 37 -18.58 19.84 -19.83
C LYS A 37 -19.14 20.93 -20.75
N GLY A 38 -18.29 21.83 -21.25
CA GLY A 38 -18.66 22.86 -22.23
C GLY A 38 -19.13 22.26 -23.56
N LEU A 39 -18.43 21.24 -24.07
CA LEU A 39 -18.83 20.53 -25.28
C LEU A 39 -20.18 19.83 -25.10
N LEU A 40 -20.42 19.19 -23.96
CA LEU A 40 -21.71 18.54 -23.66
C LEU A 40 -22.84 19.56 -23.57
N ALA A 41 -22.62 20.72 -22.94
CA ALA A 41 -23.62 21.78 -22.86
C ALA A 41 -24.02 22.27 -24.26
N GLN A 42 -23.05 22.52 -25.14
CA GLN A 42 -23.32 22.90 -26.53
C GLN A 42 -24.07 21.79 -27.28
N LYS A 43 -23.67 20.52 -27.12
CA LYS A 43 -24.34 19.41 -27.79
C LYS A 43 -25.77 19.22 -27.31
N ARG A 44 -26.07 19.52 -26.04
CA ARG A 44 -27.45 19.57 -25.54
C ARG A 44 -28.26 20.67 -26.21
N THR A 45 -27.72 21.87 -26.40
CA THR A 45 -28.41 22.96 -27.14
C THR A 45 -28.60 22.63 -28.61
N ASP A 46 -27.70 21.84 -29.22
CA ASP A 46 -27.81 21.34 -30.59
C ASP A 46 -28.88 20.22 -30.74
N GLY A 47 -29.62 19.87 -29.69
CA GLY A 47 -30.67 18.83 -29.70
C GLY A 47 -30.17 17.40 -29.46
N LEU A 48 -28.88 17.20 -29.14
CA LEU A 48 -28.27 15.87 -28.93
C LEU A 48 -28.33 15.41 -27.46
N GLY A 49 -29.39 15.74 -26.74
CA GLY A 49 -29.54 15.47 -25.30
C GLY A 49 -29.33 14.00 -24.94
N LYS A 50 -30.00 13.07 -25.64
CA LYS A 50 -29.86 11.62 -25.41
C LYS A 50 -28.43 11.11 -25.55
N GLY A 51 -27.69 11.61 -26.54
CA GLY A 51 -26.28 11.22 -26.73
C GLY A 51 -25.38 11.76 -25.62
N CYS A 52 -25.69 12.94 -25.08
CA CYS A 52 -24.98 13.50 -23.93
C CYS A 52 -25.25 12.70 -22.65
N ASP A 53 -26.50 12.26 -22.44
CA ASP A 53 -26.85 11.42 -21.29
C ASP A 53 -26.18 10.04 -21.38
N GLN A 54 -26.15 9.43 -22.57
CA GLN A 54 -25.43 8.17 -22.79
C GLN A 54 -23.93 8.33 -22.53
N PHE A 55 -23.31 9.39 -23.04
CA PHE A 55 -21.89 9.65 -22.78
C PHE A 55 -21.59 9.76 -21.27
N CYS A 56 -22.43 10.48 -20.52
CA CYS A 56 -22.28 10.57 -19.07
C CYS A 56 -22.40 9.20 -18.39
N ALA A 57 -23.35 8.37 -18.84
CA ALA A 57 -23.53 7.02 -18.34
C ALA A 57 -22.32 6.12 -18.65
N ASP A 58 -21.74 6.24 -19.85
CA ASP A 58 -20.56 5.47 -20.27
C ASP A 58 -19.33 5.85 -19.44
N VAL A 59 -19.12 7.15 -19.18
CA VAL A 59 -18.04 7.64 -18.31
C VAL A 59 -18.20 7.10 -16.88
N GLN A 60 -19.44 7.09 -16.36
CA GLN A 60 -19.72 6.49 -15.06
C GLN A 60 -19.44 4.99 -15.04
N GLY A 61 -19.89 4.28 -16.08
CA GLY A 61 -19.65 2.84 -16.24
C GLY A 61 -18.16 2.50 -16.28
N LEU A 62 -17.34 3.34 -16.91
CA LEU A 62 -15.88 3.18 -16.92
C LEU A 62 -15.28 3.29 -15.51
N TYR A 63 -15.66 4.33 -14.75
CA TYR A 63 -15.16 4.48 -13.37
C TYR A 63 -15.58 3.29 -12.50
N SER A 64 -16.85 2.87 -12.58
CA SER A 64 -17.34 1.70 -11.85
C SER A 64 -16.60 0.43 -12.22
N ALA A 65 -16.43 0.14 -13.52
CA ALA A 65 -15.73 -1.06 -13.97
C ALA A 65 -14.26 -1.08 -13.53
N CYS A 66 -13.57 0.07 -13.58
CA CYS A 66 -12.20 0.19 -13.09
C CYS A 66 -12.09 -0.04 -11.58
N LEU A 67 -13.02 0.53 -10.79
CA LEU A 67 -13.06 0.34 -9.34
C LEU A 67 -13.33 -1.13 -8.98
N GLU A 68 -14.34 -1.75 -9.60
CA GLU A 68 -14.66 -3.17 -9.39
C GLU A 68 -13.50 -4.09 -9.77
N TYR A 69 -12.80 -3.78 -10.87
CA TYR A 69 -11.62 -4.52 -11.25
C TYR A 69 -10.54 -4.38 -10.17
N LEU A 70 -10.19 -3.15 -9.80
CA LEU A 70 -9.15 -2.87 -8.82
C LEU A 70 -9.44 -3.52 -7.45
N GLU A 71 -10.68 -3.50 -7.00
CA GLU A 71 -11.12 -4.16 -5.76
C GLU A 71 -10.90 -5.68 -5.79
N LYS A 72 -11.13 -6.33 -6.94
CA LYS A 72 -10.84 -7.77 -7.10
C LYS A 72 -9.37 -8.09 -6.94
N TRP A 73 -8.47 -7.21 -7.40
CA TRP A 73 -7.01 -7.37 -7.23
C TRP A 73 -6.54 -7.06 -5.81
N MET A 74 -7.18 -6.09 -5.15
CA MET A 74 -6.82 -5.71 -3.79
C MET A 74 -7.32 -6.69 -2.73
N THR A 75 -8.43 -7.39 -2.99
CA THR A 75 -9.05 -8.33 -2.03
C THR A 75 -8.08 -9.43 -1.55
N PRO A 76 -7.35 -10.15 -2.42
CA PRO A 76 -6.33 -11.10 -1.98
C PRO A 76 -5.20 -10.46 -1.16
N MET A 77 -4.91 -9.18 -1.39
CA MET A 77 -3.86 -8.46 -0.67
C MET A 77 -4.26 -8.04 0.74
N GLU A 78 -5.53 -8.21 1.14
CA GLU A 78 -5.97 -8.00 2.52
C GLU A 78 -5.33 -8.97 3.51
N GLU A 79 -4.92 -10.15 3.06
CA GLU A 79 -4.15 -11.08 3.88
C GLU A 79 -2.84 -10.46 4.38
N PHE A 80 -2.25 -9.53 3.64
CA PHE A 80 -0.98 -8.88 3.98
C PHE A 80 -1.13 -7.57 4.75
N SER A 81 -2.35 -7.19 5.15
CA SER A 81 -2.62 -5.94 5.89
C SER A 81 -1.84 -5.84 7.20
N SER A 82 -1.60 -6.97 7.87
CA SER A 82 -0.82 -7.00 9.12
C SER A 82 0.66 -6.65 8.93
N PHE A 83 1.15 -6.65 7.69
CA PHE A 83 2.55 -6.31 7.37
C PHE A 83 2.72 -4.85 6.92
N MET A 84 1.67 -4.03 6.92
CA MET A 84 1.74 -2.66 6.41
C MET A 84 2.81 -1.79 7.11
N TRP A 85 3.12 -2.07 8.37
CA TRP A 85 4.18 -1.39 9.12
C TRP A 85 5.60 -1.72 8.63
N MET A 86 5.78 -2.80 7.85
CA MET A 86 7.07 -3.26 7.35
C MET A 86 7.67 -2.34 6.28
N ASP A 87 6.91 -1.40 5.73
CA ASP A 87 7.48 -0.44 4.78
C ASP A 87 8.27 0.69 5.47
N LEU A 88 8.18 0.78 6.81
CA LEU A 88 8.84 1.77 7.65
C LEU A 88 8.63 3.20 7.12
N SER A 89 7.45 3.51 6.58
CA SER A 89 7.09 4.89 6.20
C SER A 89 6.83 5.76 7.43
N GLU A 90 6.42 5.11 8.52
CA GLU A 90 6.16 5.73 9.82
C GLU A 90 6.88 4.91 10.90
N THR A 91 7.01 5.49 12.10
CA THR A 91 7.52 4.76 13.26
C THR A 91 6.56 3.61 13.58
N PRO A 92 7.01 2.33 13.59
CA PRO A 92 6.10 1.19 13.76
C PRO A 92 5.31 1.26 15.08
N ASP A 93 4.00 1.10 15.05
CA ASP A 93 3.20 0.97 16.27
C ASP A 93 3.25 -0.47 16.80
N TRP A 94 3.17 -0.63 18.12
CA TRP A 94 3.22 -1.98 18.70
C TRP A 94 1.97 -2.79 18.37
N ASN A 95 0.78 -2.18 18.31
CA ASN A 95 -0.45 -2.92 18.01
C ASN A 95 -0.40 -3.53 16.60
N ASP A 96 0.21 -2.82 15.64
CA ASP A 96 0.43 -3.32 14.28
C ASP A 96 1.39 -4.51 14.25
N VAL A 97 2.47 -4.44 15.03
CA VAL A 97 3.43 -5.55 15.16
C VAL A 97 2.78 -6.75 15.85
N GLU A 98 1.99 -6.53 16.91
CA GLU A 98 1.28 -7.59 17.62
C GLU A 98 0.26 -8.30 16.71
N ALA A 99 -0.46 -7.54 15.87
CA ALA A 99 -1.35 -8.11 14.86
C ALA A 99 -0.58 -8.96 13.83
N CYS A 100 0.60 -8.51 13.41
CA CYS A 100 1.51 -9.27 12.54
C CYS A 100 1.97 -10.57 13.19
N ILE A 101 2.36 -10.54 14.48
CA ILE A 101 2.77 -11.73 15.23
C ILE A 101 1.63 -12.75 15.31
N LYS A 102 0.40 -12.31 15.61
CA LYS A 102 -0.78 -13.19 15.64
C LYS A 102 -1.02 -13.85 14.28
N HIS A 103 -0.98 -13.06 13.21
CA HIS A 103 -1.12 -13.57 11.84
C HIS A 103 -0.04 -14.61 11.49
N LEU A 104 1.23 -14.34 11.82
CA LEU A 104 2.33 -15.29 11.60
C LEU A 104 2.17 -16.57 12.42
N GLY A 105 1.67 -16.47 13.66
CA GLY A 105 1.35 -17.61 14.50
C GLY A 105 0.32 -18.55 13.86
N GLU A 106 -0.73 -18.01 13.24
CA GLU A 106 -1.72 -18.78 12.47
C GLU A 106 -1.11 -19.50 11.25
N LYS A 107 0.00 -18.99 10.71
CA LYS A 107 0.76 -19.57 9.59
C LYS A 107 1.89 -20.50 10.04
N GLY A 108 2.02 -20.77 11.35
CA GLY A 108 3.04 -21.65 11.89
C GLY A 108 4.44 -21.03 12.00
N VAL A 109 4.53 -19.70 12.01
CA VAL A 109 5.77 -18.94 12.22
C VAL A 109 5.72 -18.32 13.61
N PRO A 110 6.22 -19.02 14.65
CA PRO A 110 6.20 -18.49 16.01
C PRO A 110 7.20 -17.34 16.16
N ILE A 111 6.78 -16.30 16.85
CA ILE A 111 7.60 -15.14 17.23
C ILE A 111 7.51 -14.99 18.75
N ASP A 112 8.65 -14.77 19.41
CA ASP A 112 8.68 -14.42 20.84
C ASP A 112 8.28 -12.94 20.98
N ASP A 113 7.10 -12.67 21.53
CA ASP A 113 6.52 -11.33 21.61
C ASP A 113 7.29 -10.41 22.56
N ALA A 114 7.68 -10.91 23.74
CA ALA A 114 8.48 -10.16 24.71
C ALA A 114 9.82 -9.74 24.12
N LYS A 115 10.51 -10.66 23.45
CA LYS A 115 11.77 -10.37 22.77
C LYS A 115 11.55 -9.46 21.55
N CYS A 116 10.48 -9.66 20.79
CA CYS A 116 10.15 -8.81 19.65
C CYS A 116 9.86 -7.37 20.09
N PHE A 117 9.19 -7.16 21.22
CA PHE A 117 8.92 -5.83 21.78
C PHE A 117 10.20 -5.02 22.03
N ASP A 118 11.21 -5.65 22.62
CA ASP A 118 12.52 -5.03 22.86
C ASP A 118 13.21 -4.66 21.53
N GLN A 119 13.13 -5.54 20.53
CA GLN A 119 13.70 -5.30 19.20
C GLN A 119 12.97 -4.17 18.46
N VAL A 120 11.64 -4.10 18.55
CA VAL A 120 10.83 -3.01 18.00
C VAL A 120 11.21 -1.68 18.65
N THR A 121 11.48 -1.66 19.96
CA THR A 121 11.94 -0.44 20.64
C THR A 121 13.26 0.08 20.06
N ASN A 122 14.17 -0.81 19.65
CA ASN A 122 15.40 -0.43 18.97
C ASN A 122 15.14 0.04 17.53
N LEU A 123 14.22 -0.62 16.82
CA LEU A 123 13.78 -0.23 15.48
C LEU A 123 13.16 1.18 15.48
N LYS A 124 12.30 1.50 16.45
CA LYS A 124 11.70 2.85 16.62
C LYS A 124 12.78 3.93 16.72
N LYS A 125 13.76 3.74 17.61
CA LYS A 125 14.90 4.66 17.76
C LYS A 125 15.72 4.81 16.48
N PHE A 126 15.84 3.74 15.69
CA PHE A 126 16.52 3.78 14.40
C PHE A 126 15.73 4.61 13.37
N THR A 127 14.43 4.33 13.22
CA THR A 127 13.55 5.03 12.28
C THR A 127 13.46 6.52 12.61
N GLU A 128 13.29 6.88 13.88
CA GLU A 128 13.28 8.28 14.34
C GLU A 128 14.56 9.04 13.99
N ARG A 129 15.72 8.37 14.09
CA ARG A 129 17.03 8.96 13.71
C ARG A 129 17.20 9.10 12.20
N CYS A 130 16.56 8.25 11.41
CA CYS A 130 16.66 8.28 9.96
C CYS A 130 15.60 9.18 9.31
N ASN A 131 14.47 9.45 9.98
CA ASN A 131 13.41 10.32 9.46
C ASN A 131 13.86 11.79 9.29
N SER A 132 14.92 12.21 9.99
CA SER A 132 15.56 13.52 9.78
C SER A 132 16.43 13.56 8.52
N ASP A 133 16.73 12.41 7.93
CA ASP A 133 17.52 12.22 6.72
C ASP A 133 16.57 11.90 5.56
N GLY A 134 16.25 12.89 4.73
CA GLY A 134 15.27 12.77 3.65
C GLY A 134 15.57 11.65 2.65
N GLU A 135 16.82 11.16 2.60
CA GLU A 135 17.21 10.00 1.81
C GLU A 135 16.52 8.70 2.27
N PHE A 136 16.34 8.51 3.58
CA PHE A 136 15.75 7.27 4.12
C PHE A 136 14.30 7.08 3.70
N ASN A 137 13.52 8.16 3.63
CA ASN A 137 12.11 8.12 3.25
C ASN A 137 11.89 7.72 1.79
N GLY A 138 12.87 7.98 0.92
CA GLY A 138 12.81 7.60 -0.50
C GLY A 138 13.20 6.15 -0.79
N LEU A 139 13.67 5.40 0.22
CA LEU A 139 14.07 4.01 0.06
C LEU A 139 12.88 3.05 0.01
N GLN A 140 13.04 1.95 -0.72
CA GLN A 140 12.11 0.83 -0.68
C GLN A 140 12.25 0.05 0.63
N ALA A 141 11.20 -0.68 1.01
CA ALA A 141 11.13 -1.46 2.24
C ALA A 141 12.38 -2.34 2.43
N HIS A 142 12.78 -3.09 1.39
CA HIS A 142 13.94 -3.97 1.46
C HIS A 142 15.23 -3.21 1.79
N GLN A 143 15.43 -2.02 1.22
CA GLN A 143 16.62 -1.19 1.46
C GLN A 143 16.62 -0.63 2.89
N LYS A 144 15.46 -0.23 3.41
CA LYS A 144 15.32 0.26 4.79
C LYS A 144 15.67 -0.85 5.80
N TRP A 145 15.15 -2.06 5.59
CA TRP A 145 15.46 -3.21 6.43
C TRP A 145 16.92 -3.64 6.33
N THR A 146 17.53 -3.63 5.13
CA THR A 146 18.97 -3.85 4.96
C THR A 146 19.79 -2.84 5.77
N LYS A 147 19.49 -1.53 5.65
CA LYS A 147 20.18 -0.49 6.44
C LYS A 147 20.02 -0.70 7.96
N TYR A 148 18.87 -1.16 8.42
CA TYR A 148 18.66 -1.49 9.85
C TYR A 148 19.52 -2.66 10.30
N PHE A 149 19.49 -3.79 9.56
CA PHE A 149 20.23 -5.00 9.92
C PHE A 149 21.75 -4.81 9.85
N GLU A 150 22.25 -4.02 8.89
CA GLU A 150 23.68 -3.67 8.77
C GLU A 150 24.18 -2.80 9.93
N LYS A 151 23.32 -1.95 10.50
CA LYS A 151 23.65 -1.08 11.63
C LYS A 151 23.47 -1.76 12.99
N ALA A 152 22.78 -2.89 13.04
CA ALA A 152 22.52 -3.57 14.30
C ALA A 152 23.74 -4.36 14.78
N ASN A 153 24.10 -4.18 16.05
CA ASN A 153 25.35 -4.70 16.61
C ASN A 153 25.41 -6.24 16.69
N SER A 154 24.27 -6.93 16.75
CA SER A 154 24.19 -8.39 16.89
C SER A 154 22.82 -8.89 16.46
N ILE A 155 22.77 -10.12 15.91
CA ILE A 155 21.54 -10.83 15.55
C ILE A 155 20.57 -10.93 16.73
N ALA A 156 21.08 -11.06 17.96
CA ALA A 156 20.23 -11.10 19.16
C ALA A 156 19.33 -9.86 19.30
N CYS A 157 19.77 -8.71 18.77
CA CYS A 157 19.04 -7.44 18.82
C CYS A 157 17.93 -7.31 17.77
N TYR A 158 17.80 -8.24 16.82
CA TYR A 158 16.81 -8.17 15.74
C TYR A 158 16.31 -9.54 15.24
N SER A 159 16.64 -10.64 15.93
CA SER A 159 16.31 -12.00 15.48
C SER A 159 14.82 -12.28 15.24
N GLU A 160 13.91 -11.70 16.03
CA GLU A 160 12.46 -11.87 15.81
C GLU A 160 12.02 -11.04 14.62
N LEU A 161 12.50 -9.79 14.53
CA LEU A 161 12.27 -8.92 13.36
C LEU A 161 12.83 -9.53 12.06
N LEU A 162 13.95 -10.25 12.14
CA LEU A 162 14.53 -10.95 11.00
C LEU A 162 13.61 -12.07 10.51
N THR A 163 13.04 -12.86 11.42
CA THR A 163 12.06 -13.91 11.07
C THR A 163 10.84 -13.30 10.37
N ILE A 164 10.32 -12.18 10.89
CA ILE A 164 9.21 -11.45 10.26
C ILE A 164 9.62 -10.97 8.87
N ALA A 165 10.79 -10.34 8.73
CA ALA A 165 11.29 -9.84 7.46
C ALA A 165 11.51 -10.96 6.43
N GLN A 166 12.03 -12.11 6.86
CA GLN A 166 12.22 -13.28 6.00
C GLN A 166 10.90 -13.79 5.44
N PHE A 167 9.88 -13.94 6.30
CA PHE A 167 8.56 -14.32 5.84
C PHE A 167 8.01 -13.28 4.85
N PHE A 168 8.01 -12.01 5.24
CA PHE A 168 7.47 -10.90 4.47
C PHE A 168 8.11 -10.77 3.08
N PHE A 169 9.44 -10.81 2.98
CA PHE A 169 10.15 -10.67 1.71
C PHE A 169 10.19 -11.96 0.88
N SER A 170 9.79 -13.10 1.44
CA SER A 170 9.61 -14.35 0.68
C SER A 170 8.31 -14.37 -0.14
N VAL A 171 7.35 -13.50 0.19
CA VAL A 171 6.08 -13.39 -0.54
C VAL A 171 6.31 -12.71 -1.88
N PRO A 172 6.03 -13.38 -3.01
CA PRO A 172 6.18 -12.77 -4.32
C PRO A 172 5.13 -11.66 -4.53
N SER A 173 5.58 -10.43 -4.79
CA SER A 173 4.71 -9.29 -5.09
C SER A 173 3.92 -9.41 -6.41
N HIS A 174 4.27 -10.38 -7.27
CA HIS A 174 3.72 -10.57 -8.62
C HIS A 174 2.69 -11.71 -8.74
N LYS A 175 2.32 -12.38 -7.64
CA LYS A 175 1.33 -13.48 -7.66
C LYS A 175 -0.01 -13.15 -6.99
N CYS A 176 -0.24 -11.87 -6.71
CA CYS A 176 -1.53 -11.35 -6.26
C CYS A 176 -2.29 -10.74 -7.44
#